data_AF-A0A445ECP3-F1
#
_entry.id   AF-A0A445ECP3-F1
#
_cell.length_a   1.000
_cell.length_b   1.000
_cell.length_c   1.000
_cell.angle_alpha   90.00
_cell.angle_beta   90.00
_cell.angle_gamma   90.00
#
_symmetry.space_group_name_H-M   'P 1'
#
loop_
_entity.id
_entity.type
_entity.pdbx_description
1 polymer ?
#
loop_
_entity_poly.entity_id
_entity_poly.type
_entity_poly.pdbx_seq_one_letter_code
_entity_poly.pdbx_strand_id
1 'polypeptide(L)'
;MDEVLLNVLAEKALKGNRHNDSWTTKVYANILKTLSIAICPHITKNYIKNIMKTLKDYFGEIYDLFHHFSGFVWNSVTRKFEAEDEVW
;
A
#
# COMPACT_ATOMS: atom_id res chain seq x y z
N MET A 1 9.62 -7.05 9.72
CA MET A 1 8.97 -7.98 8.76
C MET A 1 8.12 -7.20 7.76
N ASP A 2 7.29 -6.27 8.24
CA ASP A 2 6.37 -5.50 7.39
C ASP A 2 7.07 -4.59 6.38
N GLU A 3 8.16 -3.89 6.74
CA GLU A 3 8.89 -3.00 5.83
C GLU A 3 9.48 -3.75 4.60
N VAL A 4 10.11 -4.90 4.81
CA VAL A 4 10.68 -5.69 3.71
C VAL A 4 9.57 -6.27 2.83
N LEU A 5 8.45 -6.72 3.43
CA LEU A 5 7.27 -7.12 2.67
C LEU A 5 6.74 -5.95 1.83
N LEU A 6 6.68 -4.74 2.39
CA LEU A 6 6.24 -3.53 1.70
C LEU A 6 7.16 -3.18 0.52
N ASN A 7 8.47 -3.25 0.71
CA ASN A 7 9.46 -3.02 -0.34
C ASN A 7 9.34 -4.05 -1.47
N VAL A 8 9.21 -5.34 -1.14
CA VAL A 8 8.99 -6.40 -2.14
C VAL A 8 7.68 -6.16 -2.90
N LEU A 9 6.60 -5.78 -2.20
CA LEU A 9 5.32 -5.49 -2.84
C LEU A 9 5.41 -4.27 -3.77
N ALA A 10 6.06 -3.19 -3.33
CA ALA A 10 6.27 -1.97 -4.11
C ALA A 10 7.08 -2.24 -5.38
N GLU A 11 8.20 -2.96 -5.27
CA GLU A 11 9.01 -3.32 -6.44
C GLU A 11 8.24 -4.13 -7.48
N LYS A 12 7.44 -5.11 -7.04
CA LYS A 12 6.66 -5.94 -7.96
C LYS A 12 5.56 -5.14 -8.64
N ALA A 13 4.93 -4.22 -7.93
CA ALA A 13 3.95 -3.29 -8.48
C ALA A 13 4.59 -2.37 -9.54
N LEU A 14 5.75 -1.77 -9.25
CA LEU A 14 6.51 -0.93 -10.19
C LEU A 14 6.92 -1.69 -11.46
N LYS A 15 7.23 -2.98 -11.33
CA LYS A 15 7.55 -3.87 -12.47
C LYS A 15 6.32 -4.30 -13.28
N GLY A 16 5.15 -3.70 -13.08
CA GLY A 16 3.93 -3.95 -13.86
C GLY A 16 3.26 -5.31 -13.61
N ASN A 17 3.59 -5.98 -12.50
CA ASN A 17 3.07 -7.34 -12.22
C ASN A 17 1.61 -7.36 -11.72
N ARG A 18 0.96 -6.19 -11.68
CA ARG A 18 -0.42 -6.02 -11.23
C ARG A 18 -1.32 -5.86 -12.46
N HIS A 19 -2.21 -6.83 -12.67
CA HIS A 19 -3.19 -6.80 -13.76
C HIS A 19 -4.59 -6.64 -13.18
N ASN A 20 -5.33 -5.62 -13.61
CA ASN A 20 -6.71 -5.36 -13.19
C ASN A 20 -6.85 -5.38 -11.65
N ASP A 21 -5.94 -4.67 -10.97
CA ASP A 21 -5.83 -4.62 -9.51
C ASP A 21 -5.55 -5.92 -8.75
N SER A 22 -5.29 -7.00 -9.49
CA SER A 22 -4.99 -8.30 -8.93
C SER A 22 -3.57 -8.73 -9.23
N TRP A 23 -3.06 -9.58 -8.34
CA TRP A 23 -1.76 -10.21 -8.48
C TRP A 23 -1.98 -11.63 -8.97
N THR A 24 -1.28 -12.03 -10.03
CA THR A 24 -1.40 -13.40 -10.53
C THR A 24 -0.79 -14.39 -9.53
N THR A 25 -1.20 -15.65 -9.62
CA THR A 25 -0.67 -16.74 -8.77
C THR A 25 0.86 -16.84 -8.86
N LYS A 26 1.44 -16.60 -10.04
CA LYS A 26 2.89 -16.59 -10.27
C LYS A 26 3.60 -15.50 -9.45
N VAL A 27 3.00 -14.31 -9.37
CA VAL A 27 3.59 -13.19 -8.62
C VAL A 27 3.50 -13.46 -7.12
N TYR A 28 2.37 -13.98 -6.62
CA TYR A 28 2.26 -14.42 -5.23
C TYR A 28 3.31 -15.48 -4.88
N ALA A 29 3.52 -16.49 -5.72
CA ALA A 29 4.54 -17.51 -5.49
C ALA A 29 5.96 -16.91 -5.41
N ASN A 30 6.25 -15.88 -6.23
CA ASN A 30 7.52 -15.19 -6.20
C ASN A 30 7.71 -14.35 -4.92
N ILE A 31 6.68 -13.64 -4.47
CA ILE A 31 6.71 -12.90 -3.20
C ILE A 31 6.96 -13.86 -2.04
N LEU A 32 6.20 -14.97 -1.98
CA LEU A 32 6.34 -15.99 -0.95
C LEU A 32 7.76 -16.53 -0.89
N LYS A 33 8.33 -16.91 -2.05
CA LYS A 33 9.72 -17.39 -2.15
C LYS A 33 10.73 -16.35 -1.67
N THR A 34 10.54 -15.08 -2.05
CA THR A 34 11.46 -14.00 -1.66
C THR A 34 11.44 -13.78 -0.15
N LEU A 35 10.25 -13.76 0.44
CA LEU A 35 10.06 -13.51 1.87
C LEU A 35 10.40 -14.71 2.75
N SER A 36 10.17 -15.93 2.25
CA SER A 36 10.56 -17.15 2.95
C SER A 36 12.07 -17.29 3.08
N ILE A 37 12.81 -16.82 2.07
CA ILE A 37 14.27 -16.79 2.10
C ILE A 37 14.78 -15.66 3.01
N ALA A 38 14.15 -14.48 2.95
CA ALA A 38 14.68 -13.28 3.59
C ALA A 38 14.36 -13.17 5.10
N ILE A 39 13.18 -13.62 5.55
CA ILE A 39 12.69 -13.19 6.88
C ILE A 39 11.73 -14.15 7.58
N CYS A 40 10.88 -14.87 6.85
CA CYS A 40 9.82 -15.68 7.46
C CYS A 40 9.54 -16.95 6.65
N PRO A 41 10.16 -18.09 7.02
CA PRO A 41 10.02 -19.36 6.30
C PRO A 41 8.57 -19.84 6.16
N HIS A 42 7.69 -19.42 7.08
CA HIS A 42 6.30 -19.85 7.17
C HIS A 42 5.29 -18.79 6.70
N ILE A 43 5.75 -17.79 5.92
CA ILE A 43 4.84 -16.78 5.39
C ILE A 43 3.80 -17.41 4.47
N THR A 44 2.54 -17.03 4.67
CA THR A 44 1.41 -17.59 3.91
C THR A 44 0.82 -16.54 2.98
N LYS A 45 0.15 -17.01 1.92
CA LYS A 45 -0.61 -16.13 1.01
C LYS A 45 -1.68 -15.32 1.76
N ASN A 46 -2.31 -15.92 2.78
CA ASN A 46 -3.36 -15.26 3.54
C ASN A 46 -2.82 -14.11 4.40
N TYR A 47 -1.64 -14.30 5.00
CA TYR A 47 -0.95 -13.24 5.72
C TYR A 47 -0.62 -12.04 4.82
N ILE A 48 -0.07 -12.29 3.62
CA ILE A 48 0.20 -11.22 2.63
C ILE A 48 -1.09 -10.47 2.28
N LYS A 49 -2.19 -11.19 2.06
CA LYS A 49 -3.50 -10.56 1.77
C LYS A 49 -3.98 -9.69 2.92
N ASN A 50 -3.85 -10.15 4.17
CA ASN A 50 -4.26 -9.36 5.34
C ASN A 50 -3.45 -8.07 5.44
N ILE A 51 -2.13 -8.12 5.24
CA ILE A 51 -1.29 -6.91 5.25
C ILE A 51 -1.67 -5.96 4.12
N MET A 52 -1.88 -6.48 2.91
CA MET A 52 -2.32 -5.64 1.79
C MET A 52 -3.68 -4.99 2.07
N LYS A 53 -4.59 -5.68 2.77
CA LYS A 53 -5.87 -5.12 3.19
C LYS A 53 -5.64 -3.97 4.18
N THR A 54 -4.90 -4.22 5.26
CA THR A 54 -4.55 -3.20 6.26
C THR A 54 -3.87 -1.98 5.63
N LEU A 55 -2.95 -2.18 4.68
CA LEU A 55 -2.30 -1.08 3.95
C LEU A 55 -3.27 -0.29 3.08
N LYS A 56 -4.23 -0.96 2.43
CA LYS A 56 -5.27 -0.28 1.66
C LYS A 56 -6.19 0.54 2.56
N ASP A 57 -6.56 0.00 3.72
CA ASP A 57 -7.44 0.68 4.68
C ASP A 57 -6.73 1.96 5.19
N TYR A 58 -5.47 1.87 5.63
CA TYR A 58 -4.69 3.05 6.02
C TYR A 58 -4.45 4.03 4.87
N PHE A 59 -4.20 3.53 3.66
CA PHE A 59 -4.01 4.40 2.51
C PHE A 59 -5.31 5.08 2.10
N GLY A 60 -6.48 4.46 2.29
CA GLY A 60 -7.78 5.08 2.03
C GLY A 60 -7.98 6.33 2.88
N GLU A 61 -7.77 6.22 4.18
CA GLU A 61 -7.87 7.36 5.11
C GLU A 61 -6.93 8.52 4.72
N ILE A 62 -5.70 8.19 4.35
CA ILE A 62 -4.72 9.19 3.89
C ILE A 62 -5.10 9.74 2.51
N TYR A 63 -5.55 8.90 1.59
CA TYR A 63 -5.94 9.30 0.25
C TYR A 63 -7.06 10.34 0.29
N ASP A 64 -8.07 10.12 1.13
CA ASP A 64 -9.19 11.04 1.33
C ASP A 64 -8.72 12.39 1.92
N LEU A 65 -7.71 12.36 2.78
CA LEU A 65 -7.07 13.55 3.35
C LEU A 65 -6.25 14.35 2.32
N PHE A 66 -5.65 13.68 1.34
CA PHE A 66 -4.79 14.33 0.34
C PHE A 66 -5.55 14.77 -0.93
N HIS A 67 -6.78 14.28 -1.16
CA HIS A 67 -7.55 14.52 -2.38
C HIS A 67 -8.86 15.29 -2.14
N HIS A 68 -8.90 16.17 -1.12
CA HIS A 68 -10.04 17.06 -0.81
C HIS A 68 -11.35 16.38 -0.42
N PHE A 69 -11.45 15.04 -0.36
CA PHE A 69 -12.69 14.38 0.05
C PHE A 69 -13.09 14.65 1.50
N SER A 70 -12.13 15.07 2.32
CA SER A 70 -12.32 15.47 3.72
C SER A 70 -12.50 16.98 3.91
N GLY A 71 -12.43 17.79 2.84
CA GLY A 71 -12.37 19.25 2.93
C GLY A 71 -11.01 19.81 3.39
N PHE A 72 -10.05 18.92 3.68
CA PHE A 72 -8.64 19.24 3.86
C PHE A 72 -7.84 18.85 2.60
N VAL A 73 -6.82 19.62 2.29
CA VAL A 73 -5.87 19.36 1.20
C VAL A 73 -4.45 19.59 1.64
N TRP A 74 -3.55 18.69 1.23
CA TRP A 74 -2.12 18.92 1.34
C TRP A 74 -1.62 19.91 0.27
N ASN A 75 -1.17 21.09 0.70
CA ASN A 75 -0.47 22.02 -0.16
C ASN A 75 1.03 21.68 -0.19
N SER A 76 1.51 21.20 -1.33
CA SER A 76 2.91 20.79 -1.52
C SER A 76 3.92 21.94 -1.51
N VAL A 77 3.47 23.17 -1.78
CA VAL A 77 4.30 24.39 -1.78
C VAL A 77 4.50 24.89 -0.36
N THR A 78 3.42 25.03 0.41
CA THR A 78 3.48 25.52 1.80
C THR A 78 3.84 24.40 2.78
N ARG A 79 3.77 23.14 2.36
CA ARG A 79 3.94 21.92 3.16
C ARG A 79 3.00 21.88 4.36
N LYS A 80 1.75 22.26 4.14
CA LYS A 80 0.69 22.33 5.16
C LYS A 80 -0.61 21.76 4.63
N PHE A 81 -1.47 21.33 5.55
CA PHE A 81 -2.87 21.11 5.23
C PHE A 81 -3.61 22.45 5.24
N GLU A 82 -4.32 22.71 4.15
CA GLU A 82 -5.26 23.82 4.00
C GLU A 82 -6.67 23.23 4.07
N ALA A 83 -7.63 23.98 4.60
CA ALA A 83 -9.02 23.56 4.74
C ALA A 83 -9.90 24.53 3.97
N GLU A 84 -10.98 24.02 3.39
CA GLU A 84 -12.04 24.85 2.82
C GLU A 84 -12.77 25.61 3.93
N ASP A 85 -13.20 26.84 3.65
CA ASP A 85 -13.87 27.72 4.63
C ASP A 85 -15.14 27.07 5.22
N GLU A 86 -15.77 26.15 4.50
CA GLU A 86 -17.00 25.44 4.88
C GLU A 86 -16.78 24.34 5.93
N VAL A 87 -15.52 23.98 6.21
CA VAL A 87 -15.12 22.93 7.16
C VAL A 87 -14.82 23.51 8.55
N TRP A 88 -14.63 24.83 8.65
CA TRP A 88 -14.34 25.57 9.88
C TRP A 88 -15.60 26.15 10.54
#